data_AF-A0A060CC32-F1
#
_entry.id   AF-A0A060CC32-F1
#
_cell.length_a   1.000
_cell.length_b   1.000
_cell.length_c   1.000
_cell.angle_alpha   90.00
_cell.angle_beta   90.00
_cell.angle_gamma   90.00
#
_symmetry.space_group_name_H-M   'P 1'
#
loop_
_entity.id
_entity.type
_entity.pdbx_description
1 polymer ?
#
loop_
_entity_poly.entity_id
_entity_poly.type
_entity_poly.pdbx_seq_one_letter_code
_entity_poly.pdbx_strand_id
1 'polypeptide(L)'
;MAKTGLVALKMMKRSSRPALFHLAYLGEALVLAQWVIEQRVRHIHAHFGTNGAEVAMLCHLLTGVPYSFTVHGPDEFDRPEFLGLPEKVKHAAFVCVVSSFTGSQLCRWI
;
A
#
# COMPACT_ATOMS: atom_id res chain seq x y z
N MET A 1 13.26 -9.46 -2.34
CA MET A 1 14.23 -8.36 -2.50
C MET A 1 14.17 -7.74 -3.90
N ALA A 2 14.71 -8.36 -4.97
CA ALA A 2 14.74 -7.72 -6.31
C ALA A 2 13.35 -7.35 -6.89
N LYS A 3 12.35 -8.25 -6.74
CA LYS A 3 10.96 -7.98 -7.16
C LYS A 3 10.31 -6.83 -6.37
N THR A 4 10.63 -6.71 -5.08
CA THR A 4 10.11 -5.67 -4.19
C THR A 4 10.65 -4.28 -4.58
N GLY A 5 11.95 -4.18 -4.89
CA GLY A 5 12.55 -2.95 -5.39
C GLY A 5 11.94 -2.48 -6.71
N LEU A 6 11.58 -3.42 -7.61
CA LEU A 6 10.89 -3.09 -8.86
C LEU A 6 9.49 -2.51 -8.62
N VAL A 7 8.74 -3.06 -7.65
CA VAL A 7 7.42 -2.51 -7.28
C VAL A 7 7.57 -1.13 -6.63
N ALA A 8 8.55 -0.93 -5.75
CA ALA A 8 8.84 0.39 -5.19
C ALA A 8 9.16 1.43 -6.28
N LEU A 9 9.97 1.07 -7.29
CA LEU A 9 10.24 1.92 -8.45
C LEU A 9 8.97 2.19 -9.28
N LYS A 10 8.08 1.21 -9.40
CA LYS A 10 6.80 1.37 -10.08
C LYS A 10 5.87 2.35 -9.35
N MET A 11 5.87 2.33 -8.01
CA MET A 11 5.12 3.28 -7.19
C MET A 11 5.57 4.73 -7.36
N MET A 12 6.84 4.96 -7.72
CA MET A 12 7.34 6.30 -8.05
C MET A 12 6.74 6.87 -9.34
N LYS A 13 6.26 6.02 -10.25
CA LYS A 13 5.79 6.43 -11.57
C LYS A 13 4.43 7.12 -11.43
N ARG A 14 4.35 8.39 -11.83
CA ARG A 14 3.16 9.25 -11.70
C ARG A 14 2.74 9.52 -10.25
N SER A 15 3.62 9.33 -9.27
CA SER A 15 3.38 9.76 -7.88
C SER A 15 3.41 11.29 -7.76
N SER A 16 2.60 11.83 -6.86
CA SER A 16 2.64 13.25 -6.48
C SER A 16 3.79 13.54 -5.49
N ARG A 17 4.44 12.49 -4.98
CA ARG A 17 5.57 12.56 -4.06
C ARG A 17 6.89 12.41 -4.81
N PRO A 18 7.95 13.13 -4.40
CA PRO A 18 9.30 12.90 -4.91
C PRO A 18 9.74 11.44 -4.69
N ALA A 19 10.52 10.91 -5.63
CA ALA A 19 11.02 9.53 -5.58
C ALA A 19 11.73 9.15 -4.26
N LEU A 20 12.39 10.11 -3.61
CA LEU A 20 13.07 9.91 -2.32
C LEU A 20 12.11 9.45 -1.21
N PHE A 21 10.85 9.88 -1.24
CA PHE A 21 9.86 9.42 -0.24
C PHE A 21 9.52 7.94 -0.40
N HIS A 22 9.45 7.43 -1.63
CA HIS A 22 9.23 6.00 -1.88
C HIS A 22 10.42 5.14 -1.43
N LEU A 23 11.64 5.67 -1.52
CA LEU A 23 12.82 5.02 -0.91
C LEU A 23 12.74 5.03 0.62
N ALA A 24 12.24 6.11 1.23
CA ALA A 24 11.97 6.15 2.66
C ALA A 24 10.90 5.12 3.08
N TYR A 25 9.81 4.98 2.31
CA TYR A 25 8.78 3.95 2.56
C TYR A 25 9.34 2.52 2.44
N LEU A 26 10.27 2.28 1.52
CA LEU A 26 10.99 1.01 1.47
C LEU A 26 11.86 0.79 2.71
N GLY A 27 12.52 1.84 3.22
CA GLY A 27 13.24 1.81 4.49
C GLY A 27 12.33 1.47 5.67
N GLU A 28 11.18 2.14 5.79
CA GLU A 28 10.16 1.84 6.80
C GLU A 28 9.65 0.39 6.68
N ALA A 29 9.45 -0.10 5.46
CA ALA A 29 9.00 -1.47 5.23
C ALA A 29 10.04 -2.51 5.66
N LEU A 30 11.34 -2.22 5.57
CA LEU A 30 12.40 -3.10 6.08
C LEU A 30 12.38 -3.17 7.62
N VAL A 31 12.18 -2.03 8.29
CA VAL A 31 12.04 -1.99 9.75
C VAL A 31 10.78 -2.76 10.19
N LEU A 32 9.66 -2.50 9.52
CA LEU A 32 8.40 -3.22 9.79
C LEU A 32 8.54 -4.72 9.53
N ALA A 33 9.26 -5.12 8.48
CA ALA A 33 9.52 -6.52 8.15
C ALA A 33 10.24 -7.26 9.29
N GLN A 34 11.21 -6.60 9.93
CA GLN A 34 11.87 -7.16 11.10
C GLN A 34 10.88 -7.38 12.25
N TRP A 35 10.07 -6.37 12.59
CA TRP A 35 9.12 -6.46 13.69
C TRP A 35 8.04 -7.53 13.47
N VAL A 36 7.49 -7.65 12.26
CA VAL A 36 6.43 -8.64 11.99
C VAL A 36 6.94 -10.08 12.08
N ILE A 37 8.21 -10.32 11.71
CA ILE A 37 8.85 -11.63 11.85
C ILE A 37 9.09 -11.94 13.33
N GLU A 38 9.72 -11.01 14.06
CA GLU A 38 10.04 -11.19 15.49
C GLU A 38 8.78 -11.42 16.34
N GLN A 39 7.72 -10.66 16.06
CA GLN A 39 6.45 -10.73 16.80
C GLN A 39 5.48 -11.77 16.25
N ARG A 40 5.83 -12.50 15.18
CA ARG A 40 4.97 -13.49 14.51
C ARG A 40 3.60 -12.92 14.12
N VAL A 41 3.60 -11.69 13.60
CA VAL A 41 2.40 -11.02 13.11
C VAL A 41 1.85 -11.81 11.92
N ARG A 42 0.55 -12.07 11.95
CA ARG A 42 -0.14 -12.86 10.90
C ARG A 42 -0.79 -12.01 9.82
N HIS A 43 -1.02 -10.72 10.08
CA HIS A 43 -1.68 -9.81 9.15
C HIS A 43 -1.40 -8.35 9.51
N ILE A 44 -1.27 -7.49 8.49
CA ILE A 44 -1.09 -6.04 8.64
C ILE A 44 -2.35 -5.33 8.12
N HIS A 45 -2.88 -4.34 8.85
CA HIS A 45 -3.94 -3.48 8.34
C HIS A 45 -3.49 -2.02 8.37
N ALA A 46 -3.41 -1.40 7.19
CA ALA A 46 -3.21 0.04 7.07
C ALA A 46 -4.58 0.73 7.10
N HIS A 47 -4.77 1.68 8.01
CA HIS A 47 -6.09 2.31 8.15
C HIS A 47 -6.50 3.03 6.86
N PHE A 48 -5.58 3.72 6.19
CA PHE A 48 -5.84 4.46 4.94
C PHE A 48 -5.16 3.82 3.73
N GLY A 49 -5.70 4.08 2.53
CA GLY A 49 -5.11 3.67 1.23
C GLY A 49 -3.88 4.48 0.80
N THR A 50 -3.34 5.32 1.68
CA THR A 50 -2.27 6.28 1.39
C THR A 50 -0.87 5.68 1.62
N ASN A 51 0.09 6.44 2.15
CA ASN A 51 1.49 6.02 2.27
C ASN A 51 1.65 4.77 3.16
N GLY A 52 0.88 4.67 4.24
CA GLY A 52 0.93 3.51 5.14
C GLY A 52 0.56 2.20 4.43
N ALA A 53 -0.39 2.24 3.49
CA ALA A 53 -0.71 1.08 2.66
C ALA A 53 0.42 0.69 1.70
N GLU A 54 1.23 1.66 1.24
CA GLU A 54 2.43 1.34 0.46
C GLU A 54 3.49 0.64 1.31
N VAL A 55 3.75 1.13 2.54
CA VAL A 55 4.67 0.48 3.47
C VAL A 55 4.21 -0.94 3.80
N ALA A 56 2.91 -1.13 4.08
CA ALA A 56 2.32 -2.45 4.32
C ALA A 56 2.47 -3.37 3.10
N MET A 57 2.23 -2.87 1.89
CA MET A 57 2.44 -3.61 0.63
C MET A 57 3.90 -4.02 0.45
N LEU A 58 4.85 -3.11 0.67
CA LEU A 58 6.27 -3.42 0.55
C LEU A 58 6.71 -4.44 1.61
N CYS A 59 6.22 -4.33 2.85
CA CYS A 59 6.46 -5.32 3.91
C CYS A 59 5.91 -6.70 3.52
N HIS A 60 4.69 -6.76 2.95
CA HIS A 60 4.13 -7.99 2.41
C HIS A 60 5.03 -8.60 1.33
N LEU A 61 5.55 -7.80 0.40
CA LEU A 61 6.46 -8.27 -0.65
C LEU A 61 7.84 -8.72 -0.12
N LEU A 62 8.23 -8.28 1.08
CA LEU A 62 9.48 -8.70 1.74
C LEU A 62 9.30 -9.99 2.55
N THR A 63 8.18 -10.13 3.26
CA THR A 63 7.99 -11.15 4.30
C THR A 63 6.97 -12.23 3.95
N GLY A 64 6.08 -11.97 3.00
CA GLY A 64 4.92 -12.79 2.70
C GLY A 64 3.74 -12.61 3.68
N VAL A 65 3.88 -11.81 4.75
CA VAL A 65 2.77 -11.52 5.68
C VAL A 65 1.67 -10.77 4.93
N PRO A 66 0.41 -11.24 4.94
CA PRO A 66 -0.67 -10.59 4.22
C PRO A 66 -0.98 -9.21 4.80
N TYR A 67 -1.51 -8.33 3.96
CA TYR A 67 -1.98 -7.03 4.39
C TYR A 67 -3.34 -6.66 3.79
N SER A 68 -3.94 -5.64 4.37
CA SER A 68 -5.18 -5.03 3.92
C SER A 68 -5.15 -3.53 4.20
N PHE A 69 -6.10 -2.80 3.62
CA PHE A 69 -6.29 -1.40 3.96
C PHE A 69 -7.75 -0.98 3.84
N THR A 70 -8.11 0.16 4.44
CA THR A 70 -9.45 0.77 4.26
C THR A 70 -9.37 1.98 3.36
N VAL A 71 -10.42 2.16 2.56
CA VAL A 71 -10.62 3.34 1.73
C VAL A 71 -11.80 4.14 2.29
N HIS A 72 -11.51 5.38 2.70
CA HIS A 72 -12.44 6.20 3.50
C HIS A 72 -13.19 7.23 2.65
N GLY A 73 -12.57 7.82 1.63
CA GLY A 73 -13.27 8.78 0.79
C GLY A 73 -12.37 9.64 -0.09
N PRO A 74 -12.62 10.97 -0.18
CA PRO A 74 -12.07 11.83 -1.22
C PRO A 74 -10.53 11.87 -1.23
N ASP A 75 -9.87 11.77 -0.09
CA ASP A 75 -8.40 11.70 -0.04
C ASP A 75 -7.82 10.53 -0.85
N GLU A 76 -8.58 9.44 -1.01
CA GLU A 76 -8.20 8.29 -1.84
C GLU A 76 -8.75 8.34 -3.28
N PHE A 77 -9.71 9.22 -3.60
CA PHE A 77 -10.39 9.24 -4.91
C PHE A 77 -10.34 10.56 -5.68
N ASP A 78 -9.92 11.66 -5.06
CA ASP A 78 -9.83 12.97 -5.72
C ASP A 78 -8.56 13.08 -6.57
N ARG A 79 -7.47 12.41 -6.18
CA ARG A 79 -6.27 12.27 -7.02
C ARG A 79 -5.64 10.85 -6.94
N PRO A 80 -6.41 9.81 -7.32
CA PRO A 80 -6.03 8.41 -7.14
C PRO A 80 -4.88 8.00 -8.06
N GLU A 81 -4.68 8.67 -9.20
CA GLU A 81 -3.55 8.40 -10.09
C GLU A 81 -2.18 8.57 -9.42
N PHE A 82 -2.09 9.34 -8.34
CA PHE A 82 -0.84 9.57 -7.60
C PHE A 82 -0.65 8.63 -6.40
N LEU A 83 -1.66 7.83 -6.07
CA LEU A 83 -1.64 6.97 -4.89
C LEU A 83 -1.23 5.52 -5.19
N GLY A 84 -1.14 5.14 -6.46
CA GLY A 84 -0.79 3.78 -6.87
C GLY A 84 -1.78 2.73 -6.35
N LEU A 85 -3.07 3.09 -6.23
CA LEU A 85 -4.13 2.20 -5.78
C LEU A 85 -4.19 0.86 -6.54
N PRO A 86 -4.01 0.79 -7.88
CA PRO A 86 -3.98 -0.49 -8.58
C PRO A 86 -2.96 -1.49 -8.01
N GLU A 87 -1.74 -1.04 -7.75
CA GLU A 87 -0.70 -1.94 -7.21
C GLU A 87 -1.00 -2.35 -5.77
N LYS A 88 -1.49 -1.41 -4.95
CA LYS A 88 -1.90 -1.69 -3.57
C LYS A 88 -3.06 -2.68 -3.52
N VAL A 89 -4.03 -2.59 -4.44
CA VAL A 89 -5.16 -3.52 -4.50
C VAL A 89 -4.70 -4.88 -4.99
N LYS A 90 -3.87 -4.92 -6.03
CA LYS A 90 -3.31 -6.15 -6.61
C LYS A 90 -2.59 -7.04 -5.60
N HIS A 91 -1.90 -6.43 -4.64
CA HIS A 91 -1.12 -7.16 -3.63
C HIS A 91 -1.86 -7.35 -2.29
N ALA A 92 -2.95 -6.64 -2.04
CA ALA A 92 -3.70 -6.76 -0.80
C ALA A 92 -4.48 -8.08 -0.73
N ALA A 93 -4.60 -8.66 0.47
CA ALA A 93 -5.48 -9.79 0.72
C ALA A 93 -6.96 -9.37 0.63
N PHE A 94 -7.28 -8.17 1.10
CA PHE A 94 -8.59 -7.54 0.94
C PHE A 94 -8.51 -6.03 1.15
N VAL A 95 -9.53 -5.31 0.67
CA VAL A 95 -9.69 -3.86 0.86
C VAL A 95 -11.06 -3.59 1.46
N CYS A 96 -11.07 -2.86 2.57
CA CYS A 96 -12.31 -2.44 3.22
C CYS A 96 -12.79 -1.11 2.60
N VAL A 97 -14.09 -0.99 2.42
CA VAL A 97 -14.72 0.25 1.96
C VAL A 97 -15.83 0.63 2.94
N VAL A 98 -15.91 1.90 3.30
CA VAL A 98 -16.85 2.38 4.32
C VAL A 98 -18.30 2.51 3.83
N SER A 99 -18.53 2.49 2.51
CA SER A 99 -19.86 2.53 1.92
C SER A 99 -19.85 1.92 0.50
N SER A 100 -21.04 1.62 -0.02
CA SER A 100 -21.19 1.24 -1.44
C SER A 100 -20.68 2.34 -2.38
N PHE A 101 -20.79 3.61 -1.99
CA PHE A 101 -20.25 4.73 -2.77
C PHE A 101 -18.73 4.65 -2.86
N THR A 102 -18.01 4.52 -1.75
CA THR A 102 -16.54 4.43 -1.77
C THR A 102 -16.06 3.16 -2.48
N GLY A 103 -16.80 2.05 -2.36
CA GLY A 103 -16.58 0.86 -3.19
C GLY A 103 -16.69 1.14 -4.69
N SER A 104 -17.76 1.81 -5.12
CA SER A 104 -17.94 2.17 -6.54
C SER A 104 -16.85 3.11 -7.04
N GLN A 105 -16.37 4.06 -6.23
CA GLN A 105 -15.26 4.94 -6.61
C GLN A 105 -13.96 4.16 -6.76
N LEU A 106 -13.64 3.24 -5.84
CA LEU A 106 -12.45 2.39 -5.96
C LEU A 106 -12.45 1.59 -7.27
N CYS A 107 -13.58 1.00 -7.63
CA CYS A 107 -13.74 0.22 -8.87
C CYS A 107 -13.46 1.01 -10.16
N ARG A 108 -13.49 2.35 -10.13
CA ARG A 108 -13.14 3.17 -11.31
C ARG A 108 -11.65 3.21 -11.62
N TRP A 109 -10.82 2.84 -10.65
CA TRP A 109 -9.38 3.07 -10.69
C TRP A 109 -8.54 1.80 -10.63
N ILE A 110 -9.16 0.62 -10.44
CA ILE A 110 -8.48 -0.67 -10.30
C ILE A 110 -8.62 -1.53 -11.56
#